data_AF-A0A2U1P9Y9-F1
#
_entry.id   AF-A0A2U1P9Y9-F1
#
_cell.length_a   1.000
_cell.length_b   1.000
_cell.length_c   1.000
_cell.angle_alpha   90.00
_cell.angle_beta   90.00
_cell.angle_gamma   90.00
#
_symmetry.space_group_name_H-M   'P 1'
#
loop_
_entity.id
_entity.type
_entity.pdbx_description
1 polymer ?
#
loop_
_entity_poly.entity_id
_entity_poly.type
_entity_poly.pdbx_seq_one_letter_code
_entity_poly.pdbx_strand_id
1 'polypeptide(L)'
;MMTSVAPVRSNTVTSGTYNTKLTEFVSVKKNKKVNVISSNRNRNSVKFRVRAVKLDHEVGADKTESLSDVTLKHVDWPSPSDDVPFWKRKFRTSDADPDVPVNIEKDSDLLHVIHVTAEMAPIAKVGGLGDVVTGLARACLLRGHKVDIMLPFYECIKKENIQELSLLSTYNSYYDGKWVETNAYSGIVSDIPVILVEPMNQFFKGEDVYGGSYNELEAYLFFSRACLEWMQVTGTQPDIIHVHEWQTGALPLLYWDMYHYLSLQKPRIVLTIHNMEHYGECRQEQLYKCGLDGSKYATIEKAIDDRTVGHNPERLSLLKGGIVYSNSVVTVSPTYLKETLCSGWLASALITNRDKYHGILNGIDTVMWNPACDVFLPANYHAQNTAGKKVCKQYLQRGLGLALEGSASSNHRVPLVVCISRLVAQKGLHLIRHAINHIEENGGQMIVLGKAPDGRVQTEFEALADLHNKGSTVRILLMYSEELSHMLYAAADMVLVPSVYEPCGLAQMIGMRYGSVPIVRKTGGLADTVFDMDDQSQPEMANGFVFEGIDEGSLNSALDRAFSYYQTKPIEWAKLVQKVMQIDNSWNKTAGKYIDVYNSIRVRW
;
A
#
# COMPACT_ATOMS: atom_id res chain seq x y z
N MET A 1 -5.19 -59.73 42.65
CA MET A 1 -4.99 -60.13 41.24
C MET A 1 -4.00 -59.12 40.66
N MET A 2 -2.71 -59.42 40.37
CA MET A 2 -2.07 -60.66 39.89
C MET A 2 -2.78 -61.17 38.62
N THR A 3 -2.15 -61.39 37.45
CA THR A 3 -0.74 -61.53 37.02
C THR A 3 -0.63 -61.33 35.48
N SER A 4 0.51 -61.16 34.79
CA SER A 4 1.88 -60.61 35.03
C SER A 4 2.79 -60.99 33.82
N VAL A 5 3.87 -60.23 33.51
CA VAL A 5 5.03 -60.65 32.64
C VAL A 5 4.67 -60.85 31.14
N ALA A 6 5.53 -60.71 30.10
CA ALA A 6 6.74 -59.93 29.78
C ALA A 6 7.02 -60.11 28.23
N PRO A 7 8.06 -59.51 27.59
CA PRO A 7 8.12 -59.35 26.13
C PRO A 7 9.01 -60.36 25.36
N VAL A 8 8.99 -60.28 24.03
CA VAL A 8 9.89 -61.00 23.09
C VAL A 8 10.71 -60.00 22.26
N ARG A 9 11.94 -60.37 21.88
CA ARG A 9 12.89 -59.53 21.13
C ARG A 9 13.13 -60.04 19.69
N SER A 10 13.59 -59.11 18.83
CA SER A 10 14.64 -59.25 17.79
C SER A 10 14.76 -60.52 16.93
N ASN A 11 14.97 -60.30 15.63
CA ASN A 11 15.98 -61.06 14.86
C ASN A 11 16.78 -60.11 13.94
N THR A 12 18.06 -60.42 13.75
CA THR A 12 19.01 -59.78 12.81
C THR A 12 19.42 -60.81 11.73
N VAL A 13 20.60 -60.66 11.08
CA VAL A 13 21.24 -61.64 10.15
C VAL A 13 20.61 -61.66 8.73
N THR A 14 21.33 -61.48 7.59
CA THR A 14 22.78 -61.20 7.34
C THR A 14 23.06 -60.56 5.95
N SER A 15 24.20 -59.85 5.89
CA SER A 15 25.17 -59.68 4.77
C SER A 15 24.77 -59.72 3.27
N GLY A 16 25.25 -58.71 2.53
CA GLY A 16 25.51 -58.81 1.07
C GLY A 16 26.56 -57.78 0.64
N THR A 17 27.78 -58.23 0.30
CA THR A 17 28.91 -57.39 -0.16
C THR A 17 29.14 -57.55 -1.66
N TYR A 18 29.53 -56.48 -2.39
CA TYR A 18 30.55 -56.55 -3.46
C TYR A 18 31.08 -55.16 -3.94
N ASN A 19 32.15 -54.74 -3.27
CA ASN A 19 33.35 -54.01 -3.70
C ASN A 19 33.46 -53.19 -5.03
N THR A 20 34.14 -52.03 -4.89
CA THR A 20 35.09 -51.37 -5.84
C THR A 20 34.65 -50.88 -7.24
N LYS A 21 34.89 -49.57 -7.47
CA LYS A 21 36.05 -49.13 -8.26
C LYS A 21 36.57 -47.75 -7.81
N LEU A 22 37.89 -47.60 -7.82
CA LEU A 22 38.68 -46.40 -7.48
C LEU A 22 39.48 -45.96 -8.70
N THR A 23 39.74 -44.66 -8.84
CA THR A 23 40.84 -44.14 -9.69
C THR A 23 41.31 -42.79 -9.16
N GLU A 24 42.58 -42.72 -8.76
CA GLU A 24 43.34 -41.47 -8.55
C GLU A 24 43.84 -40.95 -9.92
N PHE A 25 44.18 -39.69 -10.18
CA PHE A 25 45.32 -38.87 -9.71
C PHE A 25 45.16 -37.43 -10.32
N VAL A 26 46.00 -36.40 -10.13
CA VAL A 26 47.32 -36.24 -9.46
C VAL A 26 47.42 -34.84 -8.82
N SER A 27 48.47 -34.57 -8.02
CA SER A 27 48.74 -33.25 -7.43
C SER A 27 49.84 -32.48 -8.18
N VAL A 28 49.68 -31.15 -8.33
CA VAL A 28 50.79 -30.22 -8.63
C VAL A 28 50.70 -28.97 -7.76
N LYS A 29 51.61 -28.82 -6.79
CA LYS A 29 51.87 -27.56 -6.09
C LYS A 29 52.78 -26.65 -6.92
N LYS A 30 52.64 -25.33 -6.79
CA LYS A 30 53.78 -24.39 -6.92
C LYS A 30 53.58 -23.11 -6.11
N ASN A 31 54.57 -22.80 -5.28
CA ASN A 31 54.64 -21.54 -4.51
C ASN A 31 55.11 -20.37 -5.39
N LYS A 32 54.83 -19.13 -4.97
CA LYS A 32 55.89 -18.15 -4.68
C LYS A 32 55.42 -17.01 -3.76
N LYS A 33 56.39 -16.35 -3.13
CA LYS A 33 56.17 -15.29 -2.13
C LYS A 33 56.14 -13.89 -2.75
N VAL A 34 55.37 -13.02 -2.09
CA VAL A 34 55.63 -11.59 -1.78
C VAL A 34 56.97 -11.01 -2.25
N ASN A 35 56.92 -9.80 -2.82
CA ASN A 35 57.88 -8.73 -2.51
C ASN A 35 57.26 -7.34 -2.75
N VAL A 36 57.66 -6.36 -1.92
CA VAL A 36 57.23 -4.96 -1.99
C VAL A 36 58.46 -4.10 -2.29
N ILE A 37 58.42 -3.29 -3.36
CA ILE A 37 59.38 -2.21 -3.64
C ILE A 37 58.59 -0.99 -4.15
N SER A 38 59.10 0.21 -3.87
CA SER A 38 58.44 1.50 -4.06
C SER A 38 58.89 2.27 -5.33
N SER A 39 58.12 3.31 -5.67
CA SER A 39 58.58 4.68 -5.99
C SER A 39 58.14 5.32 -7.32
N ASN A 40 57.85 6.62 -7.19
CA ASN A 40 57.91 7.73 -8.16
C ASN A 40 57.23 7.68 -9.54
N ARG A 41 56.25 8.61 -9.66
CA ARG A 41 56.06 9.61 -10.72
C ARG A 41 56.92 9.46 -11.99
N ASN A 42 56.27 9.46 -13.15
CA ASN A 42 56.51 10.57 -14.09
C ASN A 42 55.27 10.92 -14.93
N ARG A 43 55.23 12.16 -15.45
CA ARG A 43 54.23 12.59 -16.44
C ARG A 43 54.69 12.18 -17.84
N ASN A 44 53.75 11.89 -18.73
CA ASN A 44 53.90 12.19 -20.16
C ASN A 44 52.53 12.46 -20.79
N SER A 45 52.48 13.41 -21.72
CA SER A 45 51.24 13.85 -22.39
C SER A 45 51.27 13.48 -23.87
N VAL A 46 50.15 12.97 -24.38
CA VAL A 46 49.97 12.68 -25.81
C VAL A 46 49.07 13.76 -26.41
N LYS A 47 49.61 14.54 -27.34
CA LYS A 47 48.84 15.52 -28.11
C LYS A 47 48.11 14.83 -29.26
N PHE A 48 46.80 15.04 -29.38
CA PHE A 48 46.10 14.89 -30.66
C PHE A 48 45.72 16.25 -31.24
N ARG A 49 45.53 16.27 -32.57
CA ARG A 49 45.82 17.42 -33.42
C ARG A 49 44.53 18.02 -33.98
N VAL A 50 44.05 19.10 -33.36
CA VAL A 50 42.87 19.83 -33.85
C VAL A 50 43.15 20.38 -35.26
N ARG A 51 42.23 20.13 -36.19
CA ARG A 51 42.27 20.63 -37.56
C ARG A 51 41.31 21.82 -37.65
N ALA A 52 41.84 23.03 -37.71
CA ALA A 52 41.02 24.23 -37.77
C ALA A 52 40.29 24.31 -39.12
N VAL A 53 38.97 24.54 -39.06
CA VAL A 53 38.15 24.99 -40.19
C VAL A 53 37.66 26.38 -39.83
N LYS A 54 37.86 27.35 -40.73
CA LYS A 54 37.21 28.66 -40.61
C LYS A 54 35.74 28.51 -40.94
N LEU A 55 34.89 29.10 -40.10
CA LEU A 55 33.56 29.58 -40.46
C LEU A 55 33.49 31.01 -39.93
N ASP A 56 33.04 31.94 -40.78
CA ASP A 56 33.07 33.36 -40.49
C ASP A 56 31.86 33.80 -39.64
N HIS A 57 31.96 34.95 -38.97
CA HIS A 57 30.90 35.47 -38.12
C HIS A 57 29.77 36.13 -38.93
N GLU A 58 28.60 35.50 -38.94
CA GLU A 58 27.32 36.21 -39.10
C GLU A 58 26.51 36.11 -37.81
N VAL A 59 25.86 37.21 -37.41
CA VAL A 59 25.14 37.33 -36.14
C VAL A 59 23.68 36.97 -36.34
N GLY A 60 23.39 35.66 -36.33
CA GLY A 60 22.04 35.13 -36.22
C GLY A 60 21.55 35.15 -34.77
N ALA A 61 20.44 35.82 -34.50
CA ALA A 61 19.82 35.86 -33.17
C ALA A 61 18.99 34.58 -32.93
N ASP A 62 19.68 33.47 -32.70
CA ASP A 62 19.05 32.17 -32.54
C ASP A 62 18.29 32.07 -31.21
N LYS A 63 17.03 31.64 -31.28
CA LYS A 63 16.19 31.48 -30.08
C LYS A 63 16.52 30.15 -29.43
N THR A 64 16.96 30.18 -28.17
CA THR A 64 16.95 28.98 -27.32
C THR A 64 15.50 28.57 -27.08
N GLU A 65 14.96 27.66 -27.90
CA GLU A 65 13.73 26.94 -27.57
C GLU A 65 13.93 26.26 -26.21
N SER A 66 12.93 26.37 -25.34
CA SER A 66 12.98 25.74 -24.03
C SER A 66 12.73 24.23 -24.17
N LEU A 67 13.23 23.41 -23.24
CA LEU A 67 12.96 21.97 -23.23
C LEU A 67 11.45 21.66 -23.28
N SER A 68 10.62 22.53 -22.68
CA SER A 68 9.15 22.46 -22.79
C SER A 68 8.62 22.59 -24.21
N ASP A 69 9.21 23.44 -25.07
CA ASP A 69 8.78 23.62 -26.45
C ASP A 69 9.09 22.40 -27.33
N VAL A 70 10.13 21.64 -26.98
CA VAL A 70 10.47 20.37 -27.62
C VAL A 70 9.48 19.27 -27.23
N THR A 71 9.15 19.15 -25.93
CA THR A 71 8.16 18.17 -25.46
C THR A 71 6.76 18.43 -26.05
N LEU A 72 6.33 19.70 -26.10
CA LEU A 72 5.02 20.10 -26.62
C LEU A 72 4.78 19.73 -28.10
N LYS A 73 5.85 19.59 -28.90
CA LYS A 73 5.78 19.20 -30.33
C LYS A 73 5.51 17.71 -30.57
N HIS A 74 5.55 16.87 -29.53
CA HIS A 74 5.43 15.41 -29.64
C HIS A 74 4.30 14.77 -28.82
N VAL A 75 3.50 15.57 -28.10
CA VAL A 75 2.29 15.08 -27.42
C VAL A 75 1.16 14.93 -28.43
N ASP A 76 0.66 13.71 -28.59
CA ASP A 76 -0.59 13.41 -29.27
C ASP A 76 -1.77 13.80 -28.36
N TRP A 77 -2.48 14.88 -28.71
CA TRP A 77 -3.47 15.49 -27.82
C TRP A 77 -4.85 14.80 -27.94
N PRO A 78 -5.51 14.49 -26.81
CA PRO A 78 -6.77 13.76 -26.82
C PRO A 78 -7.98 14.67 -27.05
N SER A 79 -9.07 14.04 -27.49
CA SER A 79 -10.42 14.62 -27.61
C SER A 79 -11.39 13.86 -26.70
N PRO A 80 -12.46 14.50 -26.19
CA PRO A 80 -13.57 13.78 -25.53
C PRO A 80 -14.33 12.84 -26.47
N SER A 81 -14.08 12.92 -27.78
CA SER A 81 -14.69 12.11 -28.84
C SER A 81 -13.82 10.95 -29.32
N ASP A 82 -12.74 10.59 -28.61
CA ASP A 82 -11.84 9.51 -29.02
C ASP A 82 -12.44 8.13 -28.73
N ASP A 83 -12.44 7.23 -29.72
CA ASP A 83 -12.96 5.85 -29.59
C ASP A 83 -12.27 5.04 -28.48
N VAL A 84 -10.98 5.32 -28.24
CA VAL A 84 -10.19 4.74 -27.15
C VAL A 84 -10.00 5.80 -26.07
N PRO A 85 -10.46 5.58 -24.82
CA PRO A 85 -10.30 6.54 -23.74
C PRO A 85 -8.85 6.97 -23.57
N PHE A 86 -8.59 8.27 -23.49
CA PHE A 86 -7.24 8.84 -23.53
C PHE A 86 -6.30 8.29 -22.44
N TRP A 87 -6.85 7.81 -21.32
CA TRP A 87 -6.10 7.22 -20.21
C TRP A 87 -5.67 5.77 -20.44
N LYS A 88 -6.07 5.16 -21.57
CA LYS A 88 -5.56 3.85 -22.05
C LYS A 88 -4.49 4.00 -23.14
N ARG A 89 -4.15 5.22 -23.57
CA ARG A 89 -3.01 5.47 -24.47
C ARG A 89 -1.70 5.15 -23.73
N LYS A 90 -0.72 4.62 -24.46
CA LYS A 90 0.64 4.36 -23.93
C LYS A 90 1.59 5.46 -24.38
N PHE A 91 2.30 6.07 -23.43
CA PHE A 91 3.33 7.06 -23.73
C PHE A 91 4.69 6.40 -23.95
N ARG A 92 5.60 7.12 -24.61
CA ARG A 92 7.02 6.72 -24.64
C ARG A 92 7.67 7.29 -23.39
N THR A 93 8.13 6.41 -22.50
CA THR A 93 9.05 6.80 -21.43
C THR A 93 10.26 7.49 -22.03
N SER A 94 10.66 8.64 -21.48
CA SER A 94 12.00 9.16 -21.70
C SER A 94 13.04 8.18 -21.14
N ASP A 95 14.23 8.11 -21.73
CA ASP A 95 15.38 7.33 -21.25
C ASP A 95 16.01 7.91 -19.96
N ALA A 96 15.17 8.37 -19.02
CA ALA A 96 15.56 8.75 -17.68
C ALA A 96 15.82 7.46 -16.87
N ASP A 97 17.03 7.33 -16.34
CA ASP A 97 17.45 6.17 -15.57
C ASP A 97 16.50 5.96 -14.37
N PRO A 98 15.74 4.85 -14.31
CA PRO A 98 14.81 4.60 -13.21
C PRO A 98 15.57 4.31 -11.91
N ASP A 99 16.80 3.81 -12.01
CA ASP A 99 17.71 3.59 -10.89
C ASP A 99 18.47 4.88 -10.56
N VAL A 100 17.81 5.77 -9.81
CA VAL A 100 18.50 6.37 -8.66
C VAL A 100 18.38 5.35 -7.53
N PRO A 101 19.42 4.55 -7.21
CA PRO A 101 19.29 3.54 -6.19
C PRO A 101 19.02 4.24 -4.87
N VAL A 102 17.84 4.02 -4.28
CA VAL A 102 17.56 4.47 -2.92
C VAL A 102 18.53 3.71 -2.04
N ASN A 103 19.58 4.39 -1.58
CA ASN A 103 20.68 3.79 -0.84
C ASN A 103 20.24 3.48 0.60
N ILE A 104 19.37 2.48 0.71
CA ILE A 104 18.77 2.00 1.95
C ILE A 104 19.86 1.27 2.72
N GLU A 105 20.23 1.85 3.86
CA GLU A 105 21.10 1.18 4.83
C GLU A 105 20.44 -0.12 5.29
N LYS A 106 21.16 -1.23 5.15
CA LYS A 106 20.68 -2.55 5.55
C LYS A 106 20.85 -2.75 7.04
N ASP A 107 19.84 -3.30 7.68
CA ASP A 107 19.89 -3.60 9.10
C ASP A 107 20.90 -4.72 9.39
N SER A 108 21.61 -4.59 10.50
CA SER A 108 22.59 -5.58 10.96
C SER A 108 21.95 -6.78 11.67
N ASP A 109 20.74 -6.59 12.20
CA ASP A 109 20.02 -7.55 13.04
C ASP A 109 18.79 -8.10 12.30
N LEU A 110 19.07 -8.99 11.33
CA LEU A 110 18.09 -9.48 10.36
C LEU A 110 16.96 -10.31 10.99
N LEU A 111 15.86 -10.39 10.26
CA LEU A 111 14.60 -11.05 10.67
C LEU A 111 14.10 -11.93 9.53
N HIS A 112 13.34 -12.97 9.88
CA HIS A 112 12.35 -13.55 8.98
C HIS A 112 10.95 -13.10 9.40
N VAL A 113 10.27 -12.35 8.54
CA VAL A 113 8.87 -11.90 8.72
C VAL A 113 7.99 -12.63 7.71
N ILE A 114 6.85 -13.15 8.16
CA ILE A 114 5.78 -13.59 7.26
C ILE A 114 4.56 -12.70 7.47
N HIS A 115 4.15 -11.99 6.43
CA HIS A 115 2.87 -11.29 6.42
C HIS A 115 1.75 -12.28 6.07
N VAL A 116 0.60 -12.16 6.73
CA VAL A 116 -0.61 -12.94 6.43
C VAL A 116 -1.74 -11.94 6.22
N THR A 117 -2.33 -11.95 5.03
CA THR A 117 -3.21 -10.86 4.54
C THR A 117 -4.32 -11.40 3.64
N ALA A 118 -5.37 -10.60 3.44
CA ALA A 118 -6.38 -10.80 2.40
C ALA A 118 -6.09 -10.00 1.10
N GLU A 119 -5.22 -8.98 1.16
CA GLU A 119 -4.85 -8.17 -0.01
C GLU A 119 -3.33 -7.99 -0.15
N MET A 120 -2.89 -7.99 -1.40
CA MET A 120 -1.55 -7.62 -1.85
C MET A 120 -1.65 -6.96 -3.25
N ALA A 121 -1.08 -5.78 -3.41
CA ALA A 121 -0.99 -5.13 -4.71
C ALA A 121 0.11 -5.78 -5.60
N PRO A 122 -0.09 -5.89 -6.92
CA PRO A 122 -1.29 -5.56 -7.69
C PRO A 122 -2.29 -6.74 -7.80
N ILE A 123 -1.97 -7.94 -7.30
CA ILE A 123 -2.70 -9.17 -7.66
C ILE A 123 -4.08 -9.35 -6.97
N ALA A 124 -4.24 -8.84 -5.76
CA ALA A 124 -5.47 -8.91 -4.97
C ALA A 124 -5.62 -7.60 -4.17
N LYS A 125 -6.32 -6.62 -4.73
CA LYS A 125 -6.42 -5.26 -4.18
C LYS A 125 -7.84 -4.71 -4.31
N VAL A 126 -8.39 -4.22 -3.21
CA VAL A 126 -9.72 -3.56 -3.14
C VAL A 126 -9.64 -2.25 -2.35
N GLY A 127 -8.75 -2.16 -1.37
CA GLY A 127 -8.45 -0.95 -0.61
C GLY A 127 -6.97 -0.64 -0.55
N GLY A 128 -6.58 0.18 0.44
CA GLY A 128 -5.17 0.51 0.70
C GLY A 128 -4.38 -0.60 1.41
N LEU A 129 -5.05 -1.67 1.87
CA LEU A 129 -4.39 -2.81 2.53
C LEU A 129 -3.35 -3.46 1.63
N GLY A 130 -3.72 -3.73 0.37
CA GLY A 130 -2.80 -4.31 -0.62
C GLY A 130 -1.58 -3.43 -0.89
N ASP A 131 -1.74 -2.11 -0.95
CA ASP A 131 -0.63 -1.16 -1.12
C ASP A 131 0.31 -1.14 0.10
N VAL A 132 -0.25 -1.22 1.31
CA VAL A 132 0.51 -1.23 2.57
C VAL A 132 1.35 -2.50 2.70
N VAL A 133 0.77 -3.68 2.50
CA VAL A 133 1.51 -4.95 2.67
C VAL A 133 2.65 -5.03 1.64
N THR A 134 2.38 -4.66 0.39
CA THR A 134 3.38 -4.66 -0.70
C THR A 134 4.53 -3.68 -0.41
N GLY A 135 4.20 -2.42 -0.08
CA GLY A 135 5.21 -1.39 0.18
C GLY A 135 6.05 -1.65 1.44
N LEU A 136 5.43 -2.13 2.52
CA LEU A 136 6.13 -2.52 3.75
C LEU A 136 7.02 -3.74 3.54
N ALA A 137 6.54 -4.78 2.84
CA ALA A 137 7.34 -5.96 2.52
C ALA A 137 8.54 -5.61 1.63
N ARG A 138 8.34 -4.80 0.58
CA ARG A 138 9.42 -4.29 -0.28
C ARG A 138 10.47 -3.53 0.53
N ALA A 139 10.05 -2.63 1.43
CA ALA A 139 10.99 -1.88 2.26
C ALA A 139 11.79 -2.77 3.23
N CYS A 140 11.15 -3.76 3.86
CA CYS A 140 11.82 -4.74 4.72
C CYS A 140 12.84 -5.62 3.94
N LEU A 141 12.51 -6.03 2.71
CA LEU A 141 13.44 -6.76 1.82
C LEU A 141 14.64 -5.90 1.43
N LEU A 142 14.43 -4.63 1.06
CA LEU A 142 15.50 -3.69 0.69
C LEU A 142 16.46 -3.43 1.87
N ARG A 143 15.93 -3.38 3.10
CA ARG A 143 16.70 -3.32 4.36
C ARG A 143 17.41 -4.64 4.71
N GLY A 144 17.14 -5.73 3.98
CA GLY A 144 17.86 -7.00 4.05
C GLY A 144 17.19 -8.12 4.84
N HIS A 145 16.00 -7.89 5.40
CA HIS A 145 15.24 -8.95 6.09
C HIS A 145 14.71 -9.98 5.09
N LYS A 146 14.49 -11.23 5.52
CA LYS A 146 13.68 -12.17 4.76
C LYS A 146 12.20 -11.84 4.97
N VAL A 147 11.45 -11.67 3.89
CA VAL A 147 10.00 -11.46 3.92
C VAL A 147 9.32 -12.43 2.96
N ASP A 148 8.27 -13.10 3.43
CA ASP A 148 7.30 -13.79 2.57
C ASP A 148 5.89 -13.24 2.85
N ILE A 149 5.00 -13.23 1.86
CA ILE A 149 3.57 -12.89 2.03
C ILE A 149 2.71 -14.14 1.81
N MET A 150 1.95 -14.56 2.82
CA MET A 150 0.87 -15.53 2.69
C MET A 150 -0.44 -14.84 2.33
N LEU A 151 -1.06 -15.30 1.23
CA LEU A 151 -2.29 -14.75 0.64
C LEU A 151 -3.18 -15.93 0.19
N PRO A 152 -4.51 -15.84 0.24
CA PRO A 152 -5.37 -16.84 -0.40
C PRO A 152 -5.18 -16.84 -1.92
N PHE A 153 -5.21 -18.00 -2.56
CA PHE A 153 -5.18 -18.07 -4.02
C PHE A 153 -6.60 -17.87 -4.58
N TYR A 154 -7.07 -16.62 -4.54
CA TYR A 154 -8.34 -16.21 -5.14
C TYR A 154 -8.37 -16.58 -6.64
N GLU A 155 -9.51 -17.10 -7.10
CA GLU A 155 -9.71 -17.50 -8.50
C GLU A 155 -9.57 -16.34 -9.50
N CYS A 156 -9.86 -15.11 -9.06
CA CYS A 156 -9.66 -13.90 -9.83
C CYS A 156 -8.19 -13.46 -10.00
N ILE A 157 -7.23 -14.07 -9.30
CA ILE A 157 -5.80 -13.75 -9.48
C ILE A 157 -5.31 -14.24 -10.84
N LYS A 158 -4.96 -13.27 -11.68
CA LYS A 158 -4.31 -13.48 -12.98
C LYS A 158 -2.91 -14.08 -12.80
N LYS A 159 -2.74 -15.33 -13.22
CA LYS A 159 -1.51 -16.11 -12.99
C LYS A 159 -0.32 -15.57 -13.77
N GLU A 160 -0.54 -14.83 -14.86
CA GLU A 160 0.50 -14.11 -15.61
C GLU A 160 1.16 -12.97 -14.81
N ASN A 161 0.54 -12.48 -13.73
CA ASN A 161 1.11 -11.46 -12.85
C ASN A 161 2.03 -12.03 -11.76
N ILE A 162 2.24 -13.36 -11.72
CA ILE A 162 3.07 -14.05 -10.70
C ILE A 162 4.26 -14.70 -11.38
N GLN A 163 5.46 -14.24 -11.07
CA GLN A 163 6.71 -14.83 -11.56
C GLN A 163 7.04 -16.10 -10.76
N GLU A 164 7.74 -17.05 -11.40
CA GLU A 164 8.19 -18.32 -10.78
C GLU A 164 7.09 -19.17 -10.10
N LEU A 165 5.83 -18.97 -10.49
CA LEU A 165 4.66 -19.65 -9.92
C LEU A 165 4.80 -21.18 -9.98
N SER A 166 4.87 -21.81 -8.81
CA SER A 166 5.26 -23.22 -8.64
C SER A 166 4.56 -23.84 -7.43
N LEU A 167 4.15 -25.11 -7.52
CA LEU A 167 3.57 -25.82 -6.37
C LEU A 167 4.69 -26.15 -5.38
N LEU A 168 4.63 -25.56 -4.17
CA LEU A 168 5.64 -25.70 -3.13
C LEU A 168 5.36 -26.91 -2.23
N SER A 169 4.09 -27.13 -1.87
CA SER A 169 3.67 -28.25 -1.02
C SER A 169 2.16 -28.46 -1.05
N THR A 170 1.73 -29.73 -1.05
CA THR A 170 0.34 -30.11 -0.73
C THR A 170 0.29 -30.63 0.71
N TYR A 171 -0.69 -30.16 1.48
CA TYR A 171 -0.89 -30.51 2.90
C TYR A 171 -2.38 -30.59 3.22
N ASN A 172 -2.74 -30.96 4.45
CA ASN A 172 -4.13 -30.97 4.90
C ASN A 172 -4.35 -29.89 5.95
N SER A 173 -5.42 -29.12 5.78
CA SER A 173 -5.89 -28.10 6.73
C SER A 173 -7.26 -28.49 7.27
N TYR A 174 -7.52 -28.28 8.56
CA TYR A 174 -8.79 -28.70 9.17
C TYR A 174 -9.93 -27.72 8.89
N TYR A 175 -11.10 -28.26 8.58
CA TYR A 175 -12.36 -27.52 8.50
C TYR A 175 -13.56 -28.39 8.91
N ASP A 176 -14.35 -27.93 9.88
CA ASP A 176 -15.69 -28.44 10.20
C ASP A 176 -15.77 -29.98 10.30
N GLY A 177 -14.93 -30.55 11.17
CA GLY A 177 -14.81 -31.99 11.40
C GLY A 177 -14.03 -32.78 10.32
N LYS A 178 -13.49 -32.13 9.29
CA LYS A 178 -12.81 -32.75 8.15
C LYS A 178 -11.40 -32.20 7.96
N TRP A 179 -10.58 -32.94 7.23
CA TRP A 179 -9.32 -32.48 6.68
C TRP A 179 -9.51 -32.16 5.20
N VAL A 180 -9.10 -30.97 4.79
CA VAL A 180 -9.21 -30.42 3.43
C VAL A 180 -7.83 -30.36 2.83
N GLU A 181 -7.63 -31.07 1.72
CA GLU A 181 -6.41 -30.98 0.94
C GLU A 181 -6.20 -29.54 0.46
N THR A 182 -5.00 -29.02 0.64
CA THR A 182 -4.65 -27.62 0.43
C THR A 182 -3.28 -27.54 -0.23
N ASN A 183 -3.20 -26.81 -1.34
CA ASN A 183 -1.95 -26.51 -2.03
C ASN A 183 -1.41 -25.17 -1.52
N ALA A 184 -0.10 -25.11 -1.30
CA ALA A 184 0.64 -23.86 -1.19
C ALA A 184 1.54 -23.72 -2.42
N TYR A 185 1.41 -22.60 -3.14
CA TYR A 185 2.25 -22.28 -4.29
C TYR A 185 3.24 -21.17 -3.92
N SER A 186 4.51 -21.36 -4.26
CA SER A 186 5.52 -20.29 -4.27
C SER A 186 5.38 -19.44 -5.52
N GLY A 187 5.71 -18.16 -5.42
CA GLY A 187 5.89 -17.26 -6.55
C GLY A 187 6.54 -15.94 -6.12
N ILE A 188 6.74 -15.03 -7.06
CA ILE A 188 7.26 -13.68 -6.83
C ILE A 188 6.30 -12.67 -7.47
N VAL A 189 5.91 -11.66 -6.69
CA VAL A 189 5.03 -10.56 -7.13
C VAL A 189 5.66 -9.25 -6.69
N SER A 190 5.89 -8.33 -7.64
CA SER A 190 6.54 -7.04 -7.34
C SER A 190 7.84 -7.17 -6.54
N ASP A 191 8.68 -8.14 -6.94
CA ASP A 191 9.97 -8.50 -6.32
C ASP A 191 9.88 -9.07 -4.90
N ILE A 192 8.67 -9.38 -4.42
CA ILE A 192 8.40 -9.93 -3.09
C ILE A 192 8.00 -11.42 -3.20
N PRO A 193 8.59 -12.32 -2.39
CA PRO A 193 8.16 -13.71 -2.31
C PRO A 193 6.73 -13.86 -1.78
N VAL A 194 5.91 -14.65 -2.47
CA VAL A 194 4.53 -14.98 -2.07
C VAL A 194 4.32 -16.48 -1.89
N ILE A 195 3.42 -16.82 -0.96
CA ILE A 195 2.93 -18.17 -0.71
C ILE A 195 1.39 -18.12 -0.85
N LEU A 196 0.90 -18.67 -1.95
CA LEU A 196 -0.52 -18.63 -2.31
C LEU A 196 -1.21 -19.90 -1.83
N VAL A 197 -2.19 -19.77 -0.94
CA VAL A 197 -2.89 -20.89 -0.31
C VAL A 197 -4.19 -21.21 -1.05
N GLU A 198 -4.24 -22.35 -1.74
CA GLU A 198 -5.42 -22.84 -2.46
C GLU A 198 -6.00 -24.10 -1.79
N PRO A 199 -7.15 -24.01 -1.11
CA PRO A 199 -7.87 -25.19 -0.66
C PRO A 199 -8.59 -25.89 -1.83
N MET A 200 -8.65 -27.21 -1.79
CA MET A 200 -9.42 -28.03 -2.75
C MET A 200 -10.94 -28.03 -2.46
N ASN A 201 -11.44 -27.02 -1.75
CA ASN A 201 -12.87 -26.81 -1.48
C ASN A 201 -13.42 -25.63 -2.32
N GLN A 202 -14.45 -24.92 -1.84
CA GLN A 202 -15.07 -23.81 -2.57
C GLN A 202 -14.72 -22.42 -2.02
N PHE A 203 -13.76 -22.32 -1.08
CA PHE A 203 -13.29 -21.04 -0.59
C PHE A 203 -12.43 -20.31 -1.64
N PHE A 204 -12.52 -18.98 -1.66
CA PHE A 204 -11.76 -18.10 -2.54
C PHE A 204 -12.04 -18.29 -4.05
N LYS A 205 -13.23 -18.78 -4.39
CA LYS A 205 -13.73 -18.91 -5.77
C LYS A 205 -14.66 -17.74 -6.14
N GLY A 206 -14.79 -17.45 -7.44
CA GLY A 206 -15.50 -16.28 -7.98
C GLY A 206 -14.60 -15.12 -8.42
N GLU A 207 -15.23 -14.05 -8.91
CA GLU A 207 -14.56 -12.96 -9.65
C GLU A 207 -13.96 -11.85 -8.77
N ASP A 208 -14.33 -11.78 -7.49
CA ASP A 208 -13.92 -10.72 -6.55
C ASP A 208 -13.16 -11.27 -5.32
N VAL A 209 -12.24 -10.47 -4.77
CA VAL A 209 -11.47 -10.75 -3.53
C VAL A 209 -12.38 -10.77 -2.29
N TYR A 210 -13.43 -9.95 -2.29
CA TYR A 210 -14.47 -9.91 -1.26
C TYR A 210 -15.85 -10.07 -1.89
N GLY A 211 -16.77 -10.76 -1.22
CA GLY A 211 -18.11 -11.04 -1.76
C GLY A 211 -18.15 -12.04 -2.92
N GLY A 212 -17.10 -12.85 -3.09
CA GLY A 212 -17.08 -13.98 -4.05
C GLY A 212 -18.09 -15.09 -3.72
N SER A 213 -18.03 -16.22 -4.44
CA SER A 213 -19.04 -17.30 -4.35
C SER A 213 -18.90 -18.20 -3.10
N TYR A 214 -18.44 -17.64 -1.97
CA TYR A 214 -18.09 -18.36 -0.74
C TYR A 214 -18.46 -17.58 0.52
N ASN A 215 -18.56 -18.29 1.66
CA ASN A 215 -18.71 -17.66 2.97
C ASN A 215 -17.36 -17.08 3.42
N GLU A 216 -17.21 -15.76 3.32
CA GLU A 216 -15.96 -15.05 3.63
C GLU A 216 -15.43 -15.34 5.04
N LEU A 217 -16.30 -15.26 6.05
CA LEU A 217 -15.91 -15.49 7.44
C LEU A 217 -15.32 -16.89 7.63
N GLU A 218 -15.97 -17.91 7.07
CA GLU A 218 -15.55 -19.30 7.22
C GLU A 218 -14.28 -19.60 6.38
N ALA A 219 -14.13 -18.95 5.22
CA ALA A 219 -12.91 -19.02 4.42
C ALA A 219 -11.72 -18.36 5.09
N TYR A 220 -11.89 -17.18 5.70
CA TYR A 220 -10.82 -16.46 6.40
C TYR A 220 -10.43 -17.11 7.74
N LEU A 221 -11.38 -17.71 8.45
CA LEU A 221 -11.13 -18.61 9.59
C LEU A 221 -10.30 -19.84 9.18
N PHE A 222 -10.66 -20.47 8.04
CA PHE A 222 -9.90 -21.57 7.48
C PHE A 222 -8.48 -21.15 7.04
N PHE A 223 -8.34 -20.04 6.32
CA PHE A 223 -7.04 -19.55 5.84
C PHE A 223 -6.10 -19.17 6.99
N SER A 224 -6.62 -18.53 8.04
CA SER A 224 -5.89 -18.24 9.29
C SER A 224 -5.28 -19.51 9.90
N ARG A 225 -5.99 -20.63 9.84
CA ARG A 225 -5.50 -21.94 10.31
C ARG A 225 -4.57 -22.61 9.30
N ALA A 226 -4.93 -22.61 8.02
CA ALA A 226 -4.15 -23.21 6.94
C ALA A 226 -2.73 -22.63 6.86
N CYS A 227 -2.55 -21.34 7.16
CA CYS A 227 -1.22 -20.72 7.23
C CYS A 227 -0.36 -21.31 8.36
N LEU A 228 -0.93 -21.52 9.55
CA LEU A 228 -0.22 -22.15 10.68
C LEU A 228 0.06 -23.63 10.43
N GLU A 229 -0.87 -24.36 9.82
CA GLU A 229 -0.67 -25.78 9.47
C GLU A 229 0.39 -25.94 8.37
N TRP A 230 0.50 -25.00 7.42
CA TRP A 230 1.61 -24.94 6.46
C TRP A 230 2.96 -24.67 7.14
N MET A 231 3.02 -23.67 8.04
CA MET A 231 4.24 -23.38 8.83
C MET A 231 4.68 -24.60 9.65
N GLN A 232 3.73 -25.31 10.28
CA GLN A 232 4.00 -26.54 11.04
C GLN A 232 4.53 -27.67 10.14
N VAL A 233 3.87 -27.96 9.01
CA VAL A 233 4.24 -29.06 8.11
C VAL A 233 5.60 -28.83 7.43
N THR A 234 5.93 -27.58 7.11
CA THR A 234 7.24 -27.21 6.52
C THR A 234 8.35 -26.98 7.55
N GLY A 235 8.01 -26.86 8.84
CA GLY A 235 8.94 -26.42 9.88
C GLY A 235 9.33 -24.94 9.80
N THR A 236 8.62 -24.14 9.00
CA THR A 236 8.90 -22.72 8.79
C THR A 236 8.54 -21.91 10.04
N GLN A 237 9.56 -21.45 10.78
CA GLN A 237 9.38 -20.62 11.98
C GLN A 237 9.99 -19.21 11.77
N PRO A 238 9.19 -18.22 11.32
CA PRO A 238 9.64 -16.84 11.27
C PRO A 238 9.90 -16.27 12.66
N ASP A 239 10.59 -15.14 12.72
CA ASP A 239 10.67 -14.32 13.94
C ASP A 239 9.30 -13.66 14.21
N ILE A 240 8.66 -13.17 13.15
CA ILE A 240 7.37 -12.46 13.21
C ILE A 240 6.36 -13.08 12.24
N ILE A 241 5.14 -13.30 12.73
CA ILE A 241 3.93 -13.42 11.90
C ILE A 241 3.18 -12.09 12.00
N HIS A 242 3.06 -11.37 10.88
CA HIS A 242 2.36 -10.10 10.81
C HIS A 242 0.98 -10.31 10.18
N VAL A 243 -0.05 -10.32 11.02
CA VAL A 243 -1.46 -10.45 10.60
C VAL A 243 -2.05 -9.07 10.29
N HIS A 244 -2.91 -8.99 9.28
CA HIS A 244 -3.57 -7.75 8.86
C HIS A 244 -5.09 -7.90 8.84
N GLU A 245 -5.77 -6.94 9.45
CA GLU A 245 -7.24 -6.87 9.55
C GLU A 245 -7.92 -8.10 10.19
N TRP A 246 -9.25 -8.01 10.32
CA TRP A 246 -10.06 -9.07 10.93
C TRP A 246 -9.99 -10.42 10.20
N GLN A 247 -9.74 -10.42 8.88
CA GLN A 247 -9.62 -11.61 8.04
C GLN A 247 -8.52 -12.56 8.54
N THR A 248 -7.52 -12.03 9.25
CA THR A 248 -6.44 -12.84 9.84
C THR A 248 -6.38 -12.72 11.37
N GLY A 249 -7.32 -11.98 11.97
CA GLY A 249 -7.48 -11.80 13.42
C GLY A 249 -7.81 -13.08 14.21
N ALA A 250 -8.14 -14.18 13.53
CA ALA A 250 -8.29 -15.51 14.14
C ALA A 250 -6.96 -16.26 14.34
N LEU A 251 -5.95 -15.99 13.50
CA LEU A 251 -4.63 -16.64 13.55
C LEU A 251 -3.95 -16.51 14.93
N PRO A 252 -3.98 -15.33 15.63
CA PRO A 252 -3.42 -15.20 16.97
C PRO A 252 -4.08 -16.13 18.02
N LEU A 253 -5.39 -16.38 17.92
CA LEU A 253 -6.12 -17.27 18.83
C LEU A 253 -5.69 -18.72 18.60
N LEU A 254 -5.71 -19.15 17.33
CA LEU A 254 -5.27 -20.48 16.89
C LEU A 254 -3.82 -20.76 17.34
N TYR A 255 -2.93 -19.79 17.16
CA TYR A 255 -1.52 -19.91 17.55
C TYR A 255 -1.35 -20.16 19.06
N TRP A 256 -2.03 -19.38 19.92
CA TRP A 256 -1.88 -19.51 21.38
C TRP A 256 -2.73 -20.62 22.02
N ASP A 257 -3.82 -21.10 21.41
CA ASP A 257 -4.56 -22.28 21.90
C ASP A 257 -3.88 -23.59 21.48
N MET A 258 -3.27 -23.62 20.29
CA MET A 258 -2.80 -24.85 19.63
C MET A 258 -1.33 -24.80 19.20
N TYR A 259 -1.01 -24.00 18.17
CA TYR A 259 0.22 -24.23 17.37
C TYR A 259 1.52 -23.93 18.11
N HIS A 260 1.50 -22.99 19.06
CA HIS A 260 2.65 -22.68 19.92
C HIS A 260 3.08 -23.88 20.76
N TYR A 261 2.12 -24.63 21.32
CA TYR A 261 2.40 -25.83 22.11
C TYR A 261 2.74 -27.05 21.25
N LEU A 262 2.29 -27.09 19.98
CA LEU A 262 2.53 -28.21 19.07
C LEU A 262 3.89 -28.15 18.38
N SER A 263 4.32 -26.98 17.88
CA SER A 263 5.54 -26.88 17.06
C SER A 263 6.12 -25.47 16.90
N LEU A 264 5.27 -24.45 16.76
CA LEU A 264 5.67 -23.10 16.39
C LEU A 264 6.04 -22.29 17.64
N GLN A 265 7.20 -22.58 18.23
CA GLN A 265 7.62 -21.98 19.51
C GLN A 265 8.34 -20.63 19.36
N LYS A 266 9.00 -20.38 18.21
CA LYS A 266 9.74 -19.14 17.95
C LYS A 266 8.86 -17.92 17.63
N PRO A 267 7.81 -18.01 16.79
CA PRO A 267 7.17 -16.81 16.23
C PRO A 267 6.52 -15.88 17.26
N ARG A 268 6.47 -14.59 16.92
CA ARG A 268 5.74 -13.55 17.66
C ARG A 268 4.81 -12.80 16.72
N ILE A 269 3.68 -12.33 17.25
CA ILE A 269 2.57 -11.89 16.42
C ILE A 269 2.37 -10.38 16.50
N VAL A 270 2.33 -9.72 15.34
CA VAL A 270 1.89 -8.33 15.19
C VAL A 270 0.57 -8.30 14.43
N LEU A 271 -0.43 -7.59 14.94
CA LEU A 271 -1.64 -7.24 14.20
C LEU A 271 -1.56 -5.78 13.72
N THR A 272 -1.72 -5.51 12.44
CA THR A 272 -2.02 -4.14 11.96
C THR A 272 -3.50 -4.00 11.60
N ILE A 273 -4.11 -2.96 12.17
CA ILE A 273 -5.49 -2.54 11.92
C ILE A 273 -5.46 -1.27 11.08
N HIS A 274 -6.02 -1.34 9.87
CA HIS A 274 -6.08 -0.29 8.87
C HIS A 274 -7.44 0.42 8.86
N ASN A 275 -8.51 -0.22 9.36
CA ASN A 275 -9.81 0.42 9.59
C ASN A 275 -10.59 -0.22 10.77
N MET A 276 -10.92 0.55 11.80
CA MET A 276 -11.63 0.04 12.99
C MET A 276 -13.09 -0.36 12.74
N GLU A 277 -13.71 0.00 11.60
CA GLU A 277 -15.11 -0.35 11.30
C GLU A 277 -15.31 -1.77 10.73
N HIS A 278 -14.27 -2.61 10.70
CA HIS A 278 -14.31 -3.95 10.13
C HIS A 278 -13.96 -5.01 11.18
N TYR A 279 -14.93 -5.36 12.02
CA TYR A 279 -14.74 -6.14 13.24
C TYR A 279 -14.49 -7.65 13.04
N GLY A 280 -14.83 -8.21 11.87
CA GLY A 280 -14.90 -9.67 11.67
C GLY A 280 -15.89 -10.32 12.61
N GLU A 281 -17.17 -10.00 12.44
CA GLU A 281 -18.24 -10.51 13.30
C GLU A 281 -18.45 -12.01 13.12
N CYS A 282 -18.40 -12.75 14.22
CA CYS A 282 -18.63 -14.19 14.26
C CYS A 282 -19.42 -14.59 15.51
N ARG A 283 -19.67 -15.89 15.65
CA ARG A 283 -20.24 -16.53 16.83
C ARG A 283 -19.35 -17.71 17.26
N GLN A 284 -19.76 -18.40 18.32
CA GLN A 284 -19.05 -19.59 18.81
C GLN A 284 -19.04 -20.71 17.75
N GLU A 285 -20.12 -20.87 17.00
CA GLU A 285 -20.31 -21.91 15.97
C GLU A 285 -19.24 -21.85 14.87
N GLN A 286 -18.88 -20.65 14.38
CA GLN A 286 -17.83 -20.54 13.36
C GLN A 286 -16.42 -20.75 13.94
N LEU A 287 -16.18 -20.45 15.22
CA LEU A 287 -14.90 -20.78 15.86
C LEU A 287 -14.70 -22.31 15.93
N TYR A 288 -15.75 -23.08 16.24
CA TYR A 288 -15.68 -24.55 16.19
C TYR A 288 -15.32 -25.09 14.80
N LYS A 289 -15.71 -24.42 13.70
CA LYS A 289 -15.34 -24.83 12.34
C LYS A 289 -13.83 -24.75 12.05
N CYS A 290 -13.11 -23.82 12.68
CA CYS A 290 -11.64 -23.80 12.64
C CYS A 290 -10.99 -24.62 13.76
N GLY A 291 -11.77 -25.31 14.59
CA GLY A 291 -11.31 -26.17 15.69
C GLY A 291 -11.03 -25.44 17.00
N LEU A 292 -11.32 -24.14 17.11
CA LEU A 292 -11.31 -23.41 18.37
C LEU A 292 -12.59 -23.69 19.16
N ASP A 293 -12.46 -23.94 20.46
CA ASP A 293 -13.62 -24.04 21.35
C ASP A 293 -14.22 -22.66 21.60
N GLY A 294 -15.24 -22.28 20.80
CA GLY A 294 -15.83 -20.94 20.80
C GLY A 294 -16.30 -20.46 22.17
N SER A 295 -16.76 -21.38 23.03
CA SER A 295 -17.17 -21.08 24.41
C SER A 295 -16.04 -20.47 25.25
N LYS A 296 -14.78 -20.88 25.02
CA LYS A 296 -13.60 -20.30 25.70
C LYS A 296 -13.39 -18.83 25.35
N TYR A 297 -13.87 -18.37 24.19
CA TYR A 297 -13.59 -17.03 23.64
C TYR A 297 -14.73 -16.04 23.85
N ALA A 298 -15.92 -16.53 24.22
CA ALA A 298 -17.11 -15.74 24.54
C ALA A 298 -17.02 -15.05 25.91
N THR A 299 -15.94 -14.30 26.15
CA THR A 299 -15.73 -13.48 27.35
C THR A 299 -15.21 -12.08 26.98
N ILE A 300 -15.48 -11.09 27.84
CA ILE A 300 -15.15 -9.66 27.62
C ILE A 300 -13.63 -9.44 27.51
N GLU A 301 -12.85 -10.27 28.19
CA GLU A 301 -11.40 -10.28 28.19
C GLU A 301 -10.80 -10.84 26.89
N LYS A 302 -11.64 -11.48 26.03
CA LYS A 302 -11.22 -12.23 24.84
C LYS A 302 -11.83 -11.71 23.55
N ALA A 303 -12.91 -12.31 23.05
CA ALA A 303 -13.47 -11.99 21.72
C ALA A 303 -14.80 -11.21 21.75
N ILE A 304 -15.38 -10.96 22.94
CA ILE A 304 -16.54 -10.08 23.09
C ILE A 304 -16.10 -8.61 22.98
N ASP A 305 -16.78 -7.84 22.14
CA ASP A 305 -16.53 -6.40 21.92
C ASP A 305 -17.66 -5.52 22.46
N ASP A 306 -17.50 -4.20 22.36
CA ASP A 306 -18.45 -3.25 22.93
C ASP A 306 -19.80 -3.24 22.16
N ARG A 307 -19.88 -3.86 20.96
CA ARG A 307 -21.12 -4.06 20.18
C ARG A 307 -21.93 -5.27 20.62
N THR A 308 -21.35 -6.13 21.46
CA THR A 308 -21.98 -7.33 22.03
C THR A 308 -22.67 -6.99 23.35
N VAL A 309 -21.97 -6.25 24.21
CA VAL A 309 -22.43 -5.88 25.57
C VAL A 309 -23.69 -5.03 25.49
N GLY A 310 -24.83 -5.59 25.93
CA GLY A 310 -26.12 -4.90 25.95
C GLY A 310 -26.92 -4.90 24.65
N HIS A 311 -26.42 -5.51 23.57
CA HIS A 311 -27.09 -5.52 22.25
C HIS A 311 -27.37 -6.93 21.71
N ASN A 312 -26.34 -7.75 21.55
CA ASN A 312 -26.47 -9.12 21.05
C ASN A 312 -25.40 -10.01 21.72
N PRO A 313 -25.77 -10.87 22.68
CA PRO A 313 -24.80 -11.64 23.48
C PRO A 313 -24.13 -12.80 22.72
N GLU A 314 -24.62 -13.17 21.53
CA GLU A 314 -24.04 -14.25 20.70
C GLU A 314 -22.86 -13.77 19.84
N ARG A 315 -22.64 -12.44 19.78
CA ARG A 315 -21.65 -11.79 18.91
C ARG A 315 -20.24 -11.86 19.50
N LEU A 316 -19.31 -12.24 18.64
CA LEU A 316 -17.87 -12.16 18.84
C LEU A 316 -17.22 -11.33 17.71
N SER A 317 -15.99 -10.88 17.93
CA SER A 317 -15.20 -10.11 16.97
C SER A 317 -13.80 -10.72 16.83
N LEU A 318 -13.45 -11.12 15.62
CA LEU A 318 -12.13 -11.64 15.29
C LEU A 318 -11.06 -10.56 15.42
N LEU A 319 -11.40 -9.29 15.14
CA LEU A 319 -10.47 -8.17 15.33
C LEU A 319 -10.19 -7.93 16.83
N LYS A 320 -11.22 -7.99 17.68
CA LYS A 320 -11.10 -7.94 19.15
C LYS A 320 -10.24 -9.08 19.68
N GLY A 321 -10.47 -10.31 19.20
CA GLY A 321 -9.63 -11.46 19.53
C GLY A 321 -8.16 -11.25 19.11
N GLY A 322 -7.93 -10.77 17.89
CA GLY A 322 -6.60 -10.45 17.40
C GLY A 322 -5.88 -9.38 18.23
N ILE A 323 -6.58 -8.35 18.70
CA ILE A 323 -6.04 -7.33 19.63
C ILE A 323 -5.57 -7.97 20.94
N VAL A 324 -6.37 -8.85 21.54
CA VAL A 324 -6.04 -9.52 22.80
C VAL A 324 -4.86 -10.47 22.63
N TYR A 325 -4.84 -11.29 21.57
CA TYR A 325 -3.91 -12.41 21.42
C TYR A 325 -2.62 -12.06 20.63
N SER A 326 -2.51 -10.92 19.96
CA SER A 326 -1.23 -10.49 19.34
C SER A 326 -0.24 -9.97 20.38
N ASN A 327 1.07 -10.12 20.13
CA ASN A 327 2.12 -9.58 21.02
C ASN A 327 2.24 -8.06 20.91
N SER A 328 2.07 -7.50 19.71
CA SER A 328 1.87 -6.07 19.47
C SER A 328 0.68 -5.83 18.55
N VAL A 329 0.07 -4.65 18.68
CA VAL A 329 -1.00 -4.16 17.82
C VAL A 329 -0.55 -2.82 17.24
N VAL A 330 -0.76 -2.62 15.94
CA VAL A 330 -0.42 -1.39 15.23
C VAL A 330 -1.69 -0.83 14.58
N THR A 331 -1.82 0.49 14.53
CA THR A 331 -2.67 1.15 13.55
C THR A 331 -1.89 2.18 12.75
N VAL A 332 -2.47 2.56 11.62
CA VAL A 332 -1.78 3.21 10.50
C VAL A 332 -1.54 4.73 10.67
N SER A 333 -1.61 5.25 11.92
CA SER A 333 -1.41 6.67 12.25
C SER A 333 -1.26 6.90 13.78
N PRO A 334 -0.29 7.75 14.22
CA PRO A 334 -0.20 8.27 15.59
C PRO A 334 -1.44 9.02 16.11
N THR A 335 -2.15 9.75 15.26
CA THR A 335 -3.37 10.49 15.66
C THR A 335 -4.61 9.59 15.64
N TYR A 336 -4.73 8.67 14.69
CA TYR A 336 -5.81 7.67 14.66
C TYR A 336 -5.75 6.73 15.87
N LEU A 337 -4.54 6.39 16.36
CA LEU A 337 -4.38 5.69 17.65
C LEU A 337 -5.06 6.44 18.82
N LYS A 338 -5.00 7.79 18.84
CA LYS A 338 -5.62 8.60 19.90
C LYS A 338 -7.14 8.65 19.70
N GLU A 339 -7.61 8.89 18.48
CA GLU A 339 -9.04 8.92 18.14
C GLU A 339 -9.74 7.59 18.49
N THR A 340 -9.07 6.45 18.23
CA THR A 340 -9.60 5.08 18.46
C THR A 340 -9.43 4.59 19.90
N LEU A 341 -8.57 5.22 20.70
CA LEU A 341 -8.58 5.08 22.17
C LEU A 341 -9.70 5.88 22.84
N CYS A 342 -10.28 6.88 22.17
CA CYS A 342 -11.36 7.72 22.71
C CYS A 342 -12.76 7.38 22.16
N SER A 343 -12.86 6.59 21.09
CA SER A 343 -14.14 6.34 20.41
C SER A 343 -14.14 5.03 19.60
N GLY A 344 -15.33 4.55 19.23
CA GLY A 344 -15.51 3.30 18.47
C GLY A 344 -15.61 2.05 19.34
N TRP A 345 -16.19 0.98 18.81
CA TRP A 345 -16.59 -0.20 19.57
C TRP A 345 -15.47 -1.18 19.96
N LEU A 346 -14.21 -0.75 19.77
CA LEU A 346 -13.01 -1.44 20.23
C LEU A 346 -12.23 -0.60 21.25
N ALA A 347 -12.70 0.61 21.61
CA ALA A 347 -12.00 1.50 22.53
C ALA A 347 -11.70 0.83 23.87
N SER A 348 -12.65 0.09 24.46
CA SER A 348 -12.42 -0.69 25.69
C SER A 348 -11.27 -1.70 25.54
N ALA A 349 -11.22 -2.41 24.40
CA ALA A 349 -10.17 -3.38 24.10
C ALA A 349 -8.81 -2.71 23.88
N LEU A 350 -8.77 -1.59 23.17
CA LEU A 350 -7.56 -0.83 22.88
C LEU A 350 -7.00 -0.14 24.14
N ILE A 351 -7.85 0.42 25.00
CA ILE A 351 -7.45 0.97 26.32
C ILE A 351 -6.84 -0.12 27.22
N THR A 352 -7.45 -1.31 27.21
CA THR A 352 -6.97 -2.48 27.96
C THR A 352 -5.63 -2.99 27.44
N ASN A 353 -5.41 -2.92 26.13
CA ASN A 353 -4.20 -3.41 25.45
C ASN A 353 -3.22 -2.28 25.06
N ARG A 354 -3.40 -1.05 25.57
CA ARG A 354 -2.70 0.16 25.10
C ARG A 354 -1.18 0.07 25.17
N ASP A 355 -0.66 -0.67 26.15
CA ASP A 355 0.78 -0.76 26.43
C ASP A 355 1.53 -1.55 25.33
N LYS A 356 0.79 -2.24 24.44
CA LYS A 356 1.28 -2.89 23.21
C LYS A 356 0.62 -2.34 21.92
N TYR A 357 -0.01 -1.15 22.00
CA TYR A 357 -0.70 -0.52 20.86
C TYR A 357 0.11 0.65 20.32
N HIS A 358 0.40 0.65 19.01
CA HIS A 358 1.31 1.60 18.38
C HIS A 358 0.68 2.28 17.17
N GLY A 359 0.95 3.58 16.98
CA GLY A 359 0.51 4.34 15.81
C GLY A 359 1.68 4.54 14.86
N ILE A 360 1.69 3.85 13.72
CA ILE A 360 2.77 3.91 12.73
C ILE A 360 2.16 4.33 11.40
N LEU A 361 2.46 5.57 10.99
CA LEU A 361 2.00 6.15 9.73
C LEU A 361 2.49 5.32 8.53
N ASN A 362 1.60 5.01 7.58
CA ASN A 362 1.96 4.32 6.34
C ASN A 362 2.90 5.16 5.46
N GLY A 363 3.66 4.48 4.59
CA GLY A 363 4.29 5.12 3.44
C GLY A 363 3.45 4.98 2.15
N ILE A 364 3.99 5.48 1.04
CA ILE A 364 3.56 5.15 -0.32
C ILE A 364 4.68 4.38 -1.05
N ASP A 365 4.33 3.51 -2.00
CA ASP A 365 5.33 2.92 -2.90
C ASP A 365 5.81 4.02 -3.87
N THR A 366 7.01 4.54 -3.64
CA THR A 366 7.61 5.64 -4.41
C THR A 366 8.26 5.19 -5.73
N VAL A 367 8.19 3.91 -6.09
CA VAL A 367 8.53 3.38 -7.42
C VAL A 367 7.29 3.42 -8.29
N MET A 368 6.15 2.92 -7.78
CA MET A 368 4.85 3.04 -8.44
C MET A 368 4.43 4.51 -8.59
N TRP A 369 4.48 5.28 -7.50
CA TRP A 369 4.03 6.67 -7.46
C TRP A 369 5.22 7.64 -7.68
N ASN A 370 5.69 7.72 -8.93
CA ASN A 370 6.86 8.52 -9.31
C ASN A 370 6.67 9.32 -10.62
N PRO A 371 6.32 10.63 -10.58
CA PRO A 371 6.11 11.42 -11.79
C PRO A 371 7.35 11.54 -12.70
N ALA A 372 8.55 11.21 -12.21
CA ALA A 372 9.79 11.24 -12.99
C ALA A 372 9.93 10.08 -13.99
N CYS A 373 9.27 8.93 -13.75
CA CYS A 373 9.32 7.75 -14.63
C CYS A 373 7.96 7.05 -14.84
N ASP A 374 6.88 7.57 -14.27
CA ASP A 374 5.52 7.05 -14.43
C ASP A 374 5.11 6.94 -15.92
N VAL A 375 4.81 5.70 -16.33
CA VAL A 375 4.46 5.29 -17.69
C VAL A 375 3.09 5.79 -18.16
N PHE A 376 2.26 6.26 -17.22
CA PHE A 376 0.93 6.81 -17.50
C PHE A 376 0.96 8.33 -17.75
N LEU A 377 2.12 9.00 -17.72
CA LEU A 377 2.17 10.45 -17.93
C LEU A 377 2.49 10.84 -19.38
N PRO A 378 1.76 11.82 -19.97
CA PRO A 378 2.11 12.41 -21.26
C PRO A 378 3.40 13.25 -21.21
N ALA A 379 3.84 13.65 -20.01
CA ALA A 379 5.15 14.26 -19.77
C ALA A 379 5.59 14.02 -18.32
N ASN A 380 6.73 13.34 -18.14
CA ASN A 380 7.35 13.14 -16.83
C ASN A 380 7.94 14.45 -16.26
N TYR A 381 8.01 14.55 -14.93
CA TYR A 381 8.54 15.71 -14.21
C TYR A 381 8.97 15.37 -12.77
N HIS A 382 9.73 16.27 -12.14
CA HIS A 382 10.25 16.06 -10.78
C HIS A 382 10.31 17.37 -9.99
N ALA A 383 10.63 17.29 -8.69
CA ALA A 383 10.54 18.45 -7.79
C ALA A 383 11.40 19.67 -8.19
N GLN A 384 12.48 19.47 -8.95
CA GLN A 384 13.36 20.55 -9.42
C GLN A 384 13.00 21.03 -10.84
N ASN A 385 12.16 20.29 -11.57
CA ASN A 385 11.63 20.69 -12.87
C ASN A 385 10.18 20.19 -12.99
N THR A 386 9.22 21.05 -12.65
CA THR A 386 7.79 20.74 -12.61
C THR A 386 7.06 21.04 -13.93
N ALA A 387 7.77 21.37 -15.01
CA ALA A 387 7.17 21.82 -16.28
C ALA A 387 6.18 20.82 -16.90
N GLY A 388 6.47 19.51 -16.80
CA GLY A 388 5.58 18.44 -17.28
C GLY A 388 4.21 18.44 -16.61
N LYS A 389 4.09 18.94 -15.37
CA LYS A 389 2.81 19.04 -14.65
C LYS A 389 1.77 19.86 -15.42
N LYS A 390 2.20 20.95 -16.09
CA LYS A 390 1.32 21.78 -16.94
C LYS A 390 0.85 21.02 -18.19
N VAL A 391 1.71 20.19 -18.77
CA VAL A 391 1.37 19.34 -19.92
C VAL A 391 0.33 18.28 -19.50
N CYS A 392 0.55 17.62 -18.36
CA CYS A 392 -0.44 16.68 -17.79
C CYS A 392 -1.79 17.35 -17.52
N LYS A 393 -1.80 18.56 -16.94
CA LYS A 393 -3.03 19.36 -16.73
C LYS A 393 -3.77 19.62 -18.04
N GLN A 394 -3.08 20.14 -19.05
CA GLN A 394 -3.69 20.44 -20.36
C GLN A 394 -4.15 19.19 -21.11
N TYR A 395 -3.40 18.09 -21.03
CA TYR A 395 -3.75 16.81 -21.66
C TYR A 395 -5.04 16.24 -21.05
N LEU A 396 -5.12 16.20 -19.72
CA LEU A 396 -6.30 15.77 -18.99
C LEU A 396 -7.52 16.68 -19.26
N GLN A 397 -7.34 18.00 -19.21
CA GLN A 397 -8.40 18.97 -19.49
C GLN A 397 -8.98 18.75 -20.90
N ARG A 398 -8.14 18.59 -21.92
CA ARG A 398 -8.59 18.29 -23.30
C ARG A 398 -9.35 16.97 -23.37
N GLY A 399 -8.77 15.89 -22.83
CA GLY A 399 -9.36 14.55 -22.92
C GLY A 399 -10.71 14.42 -22.20
N LEU A 400 -10.96 15.22 -21.16
CA LEU A 400 -12.25 15.29 -20.46
C LEU A 400 -13.18 16.40 -20.97
N GLY A 401 -12.72 17.28 -21.85
CA GLY A 401 -13.52 18.42 -22.36
C GLY A 401 -13.75 19.52 -21.33
N LEU A 402 -12.82 19.69 -20.41
CA LEU A 402 -12.77 20.83 -19.49
C LEU A 402 -12.23 22.07 -20.21
N ALA A 403 -12.64 23.26 -19.77
CA ALA A 403 -12.14 24.53 -20.28
C ALA A 403 -10.62 24.64 -20.10
N LEU A 404 -9.93 25.22 -21.08
CA LEU A 404 -8.47 25.40 -21.04
C LEU A 404 -8.12 26.77 -20.45
N GLU A 405 -7.02 26.83 -19.71
CA GLU A 405 -6.46 28.11 -19.23
C GLU A 405 -6.24 29.07 -20.42
N GLY A 406 -6.90 30.23 -20.38
CA GLY A 406 -6.88 31.22 -21.46
C GLY A 406 -8.03 31.14 -22.48
N SER A 407 -8.98 30.19 -22.38
CA SER A 407 -10.21 30.24 -23.22
C SER A 407 -11.30 31.15 -22.65
N ALA A 408 -11.17 31.59 -21.40
CA ALA A 408 -12.00 32.62 -20.79
C ALA A 408 -11.39 34.02 -21.01
N SER A 409 -12.23 35.07 -21.06
CA SER A 409 -11.83 36.45 -21.35
C SER A 409 -11.09 37.16 -20.18
N SER A 410 -10.34 36.44 -19.34
CA SER A 410 -9.58 37.01 -18.23
C SER A 410 -8.25 36.26 -18.00
N ASN A 411 -7.23 36.98 -17.54
CA ASN A 411 -5.86 36.46 -17.35
C ASN A 411 -5.69 35.62 -16.06
N HIS A 412 -6.75 35.01 -15.54
CA HIS A 412 -6.71 34.25 -14.29
C HIS A 412 -6.36 32.77 -14.51
N ARG A 413 -5.61 32.19 -13.56
CA ARG A 413 -5.30 30.76 -13.51
C ARG A 413 -6.48 30.03 -12.86
N VAL A 414 -6.93 28.95 -13.50
CA VAL A 414 -8.08 28.15 -13.07
C VAL A 414 -7.58 26.96 -12.23
N PRO A 415 -7.83 26.90 -10.91
CA PRO A 415 -7.38 25.78 -10.09
C PRO A 415 -8.13 24.49 -10.45
N LEU A 416 -7.40 23.40 -10.66
CA LEU A 416 -7.95 22.06 -10.83
C LEU A 416 -7.83 21.26 -9.54
N VAL A 417 -8.97 20.91 -8.95
CA VAL A 417 -9.10 20.07 -7.76
C VAL A 417 -9.47 18.64 -8.17
N VAL A 418 -8.82 17.64 -7.58
CA VAL A 418 -9.20 16.22 -7.77
C VAL A 418 -9.59 15.56 -6.44
N CYS A 419 -10.63 14.73 -6.47
CA CYS A 419 -11.02 13.86 -5.37
C CYS A 419 -11.07 12.41 -5.90
N ILE A 420 -10.13 11.58 -5.46
CA ILE A 420 -10.01 10.17 -5.88
C ILE A 420 -10.30 9.32 -4.65
N SER A 421 -11.47 8.67 -4.60
CA SER A 421 -11.95 8.03 -3.37
C SER A 421 -13.05 6.98 -3.62
N ARG A 422 -13.27 6.09 -2.65
CA ARG A 422 -14.50 5.28 -2.62
C ARG A 422 -15.67 6.16 -2.19
N LEU A 423 -16.80 6.08 -2.88
CA LEU A 423 -17.99 6.86 -2.53
C LEU A 423 -18.77 6.16 -1.41
N VAL A 424 -18.33 6.40 -0.18
CA VAL A 424 -18.92 5.87 1.08
C VAL A 424 -18.91 6.94 2.17
N ALA A 425 -19.83 6.87 3.13
CA ALA A 425 -20.04 7.91 4.15
C ALA A 425 -18.77 8.34 4.92
N GLN A 426 -17.86 7.39 5.20
CA GLN A 426 -16.52 7.66 5.75
C GLN A 426 -15.79 8.81 5.03
N LYS A 427 -15.91 8.88 3.71
CA LYS A 427 -15.15 9.79 2.84
C LYS A 427 -15.82 11.17 2.67
N GLY A 428 -16.81 11.48 3.48
CA GLY A 428 -17.47 12.79 3.49
C GLY A 428 -18.32 13.02 2.24
N LEU A 429 -19.23 12.09 1.93
CA LEU A 429 -20.09 12.20 0.74
C LEU A 429 -20.80 13.56 0.63
N HIS A 430 -21.34 14.07 1.72
CA HIS A 430 -21.98 15.40 1.75
C HIS A 430 -21.00 16.52 1.44
N LEU A 431 -19.78 16.45 1.99
CA LEU A 431 -18.69 17.40 1.70
C LEU A 431 -18.20 17.31 0.25
N ILE A 432 -18.16 16.13 -0.36
CA ILE A 432 -17.82 15.96 -1.79
C ILE A 432 -18.89 16.61 -2.67
N ARG A 433 -20.18 16.38 -2.38
CA ARG A 433 -21.31 16.99 -3.12
C ARG A 433 -21.31 18.51 -2.99
N HIS A 434 -21.01 19.04 -1.80
CA HIS A 434 -20.89 20.47 -1.55
C HIS A 434 -19.68 21.09 -2.28
N ALA A 435 -18.52 20.44 -2.21
CA ALA A 435 -17.30 20.88 -2.87
C ALA A 435 -17.46 21.08 -4.38
N ILE A 436 -18.24 20.22 -5.05
CA ILE A 436 -18.54 20.32 -6.49
C ILE A 436 -19.11 21.71 -6.83
N ASN A 437 -20.16 22.14 -6.12
CA ASN A 437 -20.78 23.44 -6.35
C ASN A 437 -19.85 24.58 -5.94
N HIS A 438 -19.26 24.52 -4.74
CA HIS A 438 -18.43 25.60 -4.21
C HIS A 438 -17.16 25.85 -5.05
N ILE A 439 -16.58 24.81 -5.66
CA ILE A 439 -15.43 24.94 -6.58
C ILE A 439 -15.86 25.52 -7.92
N GLU A 440 -17.02 25.13 -8.45
CA GLU A 440 -17.57 25.65 -9.70
C GLU A 440 -17.97 27.14 -9.56
N GLU A 441 -18.63 27.52 -8.46
CA GLU A 441 -18.99 28.91 -8.13
C GLU A 441 -17.77 29.82 -7.96
N ASN A 442 -16.67 29.31 -7.40
CA ASN A 442 -15.40 30.04 -7.30
C ASN A 442 -14.54 30.00 -8.59
N GLY A 443 -15.09 29.54 -9.71
CA GLY A 443 -14.43 29.54 -11.01
C GLY A 443 -13.26 28.55 -11.14
N GLY A 444 -13.25 27.50 -10.31
CA GLY A 444 -12.32 26.39 -10.40
C GLY A 444 -12.83 25.25 -11.28
N GLN A 445 -12.09 24.14 -11.28
CA GLN A 445 -12.47 22.88 -11.90
C GLN A 445 -12.37 21.75 -10.88
N MET A 446 -13.28 20.77 -10.95
CA MET A 446 -13.26 19.61 -10.06
C MET A 446 -13.41 18.30 -10.83
N ILE A 447 -12.62 17.29 -10.46
CA ILE A 447 -12.81 15.92 -10.95
C ILE A 447 -12.97 14.96 -9.78
N VAL A 448 -14.07 14.22 -9.77
CA VAL A 448 -14.34 13.10 -8.86
C VAL A 448 -14.12 11.79 -9.62
N LEU A 449 -13.24 10.93 -9.11
CA LEU A 449 -13.06 9.55 -9.59
C LEU A 449 -13.32 8.59 -8.43
N GLY A 450 -14.32 7.71 -8.58
CA GLY A 450 -14.70 6.80 -7.51
C GLY A 450 -15.94 5.96 -7.80
N LYS A 451 -15.99 4.74 -7.28
CA LYS A 451 -17.17 3.87 -7.33
C LYS A 451 -17.93 3.93 -6.00
N ALA A 452 -19.26 3.92 -6.05
CA ALA A 452 -20.11 3.68 -4.88
C ALA A 452 -20.43 2.18 -4.75
N PRO A 453 -20.27 1.57 -3.55
CA PRO A 453 -20.74 0.20 -3.31
C PRO A 453 -22.21 0.16 -2.87
N ASP A 454 -22.75 1.28 -2.34
CA ASP A 454 -24.17 1.42 -2.02
C ASP A 454 -24.94 1.94 -3.24
N GLY A 455 -26.02 1.23 -3.62
CA GLY A 455 -26.80 1.56 -4.81
C GLY A 455 -27.54 2.90 -4.76
N ARG A 456 -27.87 3.43 -3.58
CA ARG A 456 -28.50 4.75 -3.42
C ARG A 456 -27.47 5.86 -3.61
N VAL A 457 -26.27 5.68 -3.06
CA VAL A 457 -25.13 6.59 -3.28
C VAL A 457 -24.71 6.57 -4.76
N GLN A 458 -24.72 5.40 -5.41
CA GLN A 458 -24.49 5.28 -6.85
C GLN A 458 -25.49 6.13 -7.64
N THR A 459 -26.81 5.95 -7.43
CA THR A 459 -27.84 6.73 -8.12
C THR A 459 -27.79 8.23 -7.82
N GLU A 460 -27.43 8.65 -6.60
CA GLU A 460 -27.23 10.06 -6.28
C GLU A 460 -26.06 10.67 -7.07
N PHE A 461 -24.93 9.98 -7.13
CA PHE A 461 -23.78 10.46 -7.88
C PHE A 461 -23.94 10.34 -9.41
N GLU A 462 -24.76 9.40 -9.90
CA GLU A 462 -25.19 9.33 -11.31
C GLU A 462 -26.01 10.57 -11.68
N ALA A 463 -26.95 10.99 -10.84
CA ALA A 463 -27.74 12.22 -11.07
C ALA A 463 -26.85 13.49 -11.05
N LEU A 464 -25.83 13.54 -10.19
CA LEU A 464 -24.83 14.62 -10.20
C LEU A 464 -23.94 14.58 -11.44
N ALA A 465 -23.53 13.38 -11.89
CA ALA A 465 -22.77 13.22 -13.13
C ALA A 465 -23.59 13.69 -14.34
N ASP A 466 -24.87 13.33 -14.40
CA ASP A 466 -25.79 13.79 -15.44
C ASP A 466 -26.00 15.31 -15.43
N LEU A 467 -25.93 15.97 -14.28
CA LEU A 467 -26.02 17.42 -14.17
C LEU A 467 -24.72 18.10 -14.65
N HIS A 468 -23.59 17.77 -14.03
CA HIS A 468 -22.35 18.53 -14.16
C HIS A 468 -21.45 18.11 -15.34
N ASN A 469 -21.48 16.84 -15.79
CA ASN A 469 -20.61 16.38 -16.89
C ASN A 469 -20.93 17.04 -18.25
N LYS A 470 -22.09 17.71 -18.37
CA LYS A 470 -22.49 18.52 -19.53
C LYS A 470 -21.79 19.90 -19.57
N GLY A 471 -21.20 20.35 -18.45
CA GLY A 471 -20.42 21.59 -18.36
C GLY A 471 -18.97 21.46 -18.85
N SER A 472 -18.16 22.48 -18.58
CA SER A 472 -16.71 22.53 -18.93
C SER A 472 -15.80 22.71 -17.69
N THR A 473 -16.37 22.42 -16.52
CA THR A 473 -15.91 22.80 -15.18
C THR A 473 -15.68 21.57 -14.30
N VAL A 474 -16.68 20.68 -14.26
CA VAL A 474 -16.73 19.54 -13.35
C VAL A 474 -16.81 18.21 -14.12
N ARG A 475 -16.17 17.16 -13.61
CA ARG A 475 -16.35 15.78 -14.06
C ARG A 475 -16.53 14.80 -12.91
N ILE A 476 -17.52 13.92 -13.02
CA ILE A 476 -17.80 12.86 -12.07
C ILE A 476 -17.73 11.54 -12.83
N LEU A 477 -16.79 10.68 -12.44
CA LEU A 477 -16.38 9.47 -13.17
C LEU A 477 -16.55 8.25 -12.26
N LEU A 478 -17.65 7.52 -12.44
CA LEU A 478 -18.11 6.48 -11.51
C LEU A 478 -17.50 5.11 -11.78
N MET A 479 -16.17 5.03 -11.72
CA MET A 479 -15.39 3.84 -12.07
C MET A 479 -14.09 3.72 -11.24
N TYR A 480 -13.42 2.57 -11.37
CA TYR A 480 -12.00 2.41 -11.01
C TYR A 480 -11.14 2.48 -12.27
N SER A 481 -10.09 3.31 -12.25
CA SER A 481 -8.98 3.24 -13.21
C SER A 481 -7.72 3.72 -12.54
N GLU A 482 -6.71 2.85 -12.53
CA GLU A 482 -5.38 3.15 -11.99
C GLU A 482 -4.67 4.17 -12.88
N GLU A 483 -4.72 3.95 -14.21
CA GLU A 483 -4.04 4.80 -15.19
C GLU A 483 -4.57 6.24 -15.16
N LEU A 484 -5.89 6.41 -15.04
CA LEU A 484 -6.49 7.73 -14.88
C LEU A 484 -6.16 8.35 -13.51
N SER A 485 -6.06 7.54 -12.44
CA SER A 485 -5.69 8.06 -11.11
C SER A 485 -4.30 8.71 -11.13
N HIS A 486 -3.32 8.07 -11.78
CA HIS A 486 -2.00 8.64 -12.02
C HIS A 486 -2.07 9.97 -12.78
N MET A 487 -2.80 10.02 -13.91
CA MET A 487 -2.97 11.25 -14.69
C MET A 487 -3.68 12.37 -13.91
N LEU A 488 -4.65 12.03 -13.06
CA LEU A 488 -5.35 12.98 -12.19
C LEU A 488 -4.43 13.57 -11.11
N TYR A 489 -3.68 12.74 -10.39
CA TYR A 489 -2.69 13.23 -9.41
C TYR A 489 -1.63 14.10 -10.08
N ALA A 490 -1.21 13.76 -11.31
CA ALA A 490 -0.27 14.58 -12.06
C ALA A 490 -0.86 15.93 -12.48
N ALA A 491 -2.07 15.95 -13.03
CA ALA A 491 -2.72 17.14 -13.58
C ALA A 491 -3.19 18.16 -12.53
N ALA A 492 -3.61 17.70 -11.35
CA ALA A 492 -4.25 18.54 -10.35
C ALA A 492 -3.33 19.66 -9.82
N ASP A 493 -3.90 20.83 -9.51
CA ASP A 493 -3.24 21.78 -8.62
C ASP A 493 -3.43 21.36 -7.15
N MET A 494 -4.60 20.80 -6.83
CA MET A 494 -5.02 20.48 -5.45
C MET A 494 -5.65 19.07 -5.36
N VAL A 495 -5.41 18.35 -4.26
CA VAL A 495 -6.12 17.09 -3.94
C VAL A 495 -7.04 17.28 -2.74
N LEU A 496 -8.32 16.98 -2.88
CA LEU A 496 -9.33 17.11 -1.83
C LEU A 496 -9.59 15.75 -1.16
N VAL A 497 -9.36 15.66 0.15
CA VAL A 497 -9.65 14.48 0.98
C VAL A 497 -10.52 14.88 2.18
N PRO A 498 -11.85 14.98 1.99
CA PRO A 498 -12.77 15.55 2.97
C PRO A 498 -13.34 14.47 3.91
N SER A 499 -12.54 13.45 4.25
CA SER A 499 -12.98 12.28 5.00
C SER A 499 -13.48 12.65 6.40
N VAL A 500 -14.61 12.09 6.81
CA VAL A 500 -15.18 12.22 8.17
C VAL A 500 -14.23 11.60 9.18
N TYR A 501 -13.65 10.44 8.87
CA TYR A 501 -12.49 9.88 9.55
C TYR A 501 -11.57 9.20 8.53
N GLU A 502 -10.26 9.25 8.75
CA GLU A 502 -9.27 8.72 7.81
C GLU A 502 -8.11 8.02 8.55
N PRO A 503 -8.11 6.67 8.63
CA PRO A 503 -7.12 5.93 9.41
C PRO A 503 -5.68 6.30 9.07
N CYS A 504 -5.39 6.46 7.77
CA CYS A 504 -4.13 7.04 7.31
C CYS A 504 -4.35 8.03 6.15
N GLY A 505 -5.06 7.56 5.12
CA GLY A 505 -5.11 8.22 3.82
C GLY A 505 -3.80 7.99 3.06
N LEU A 506 -3.90 7.60 1.79
CA LEU A 506 -2.77 7.57 0.86
C LEU A 506 -2.86 8.70 -0.18
N ALA A 507 -4.08 9.15 -0.51
CA ALA A 507 -4.36 10.10 -1.58
C ALA A 507 -3.67 11.47 -1.40
N GLN A 508 -3.56 11.96 -0.15
CA GLN A 508 -2.84 13.19 0.17
C GLN A 508 -1.32 13.03 0.00
N MET A 509 -0.75 11.87 0.37
CA MET A 509 0.69 11.60 0.19
C MET A 509 1.05 11.38 -1.29
N ILE A 510 0.19 10.69 -2.05
CA ILE A 510 0.33 10.54 -3.50
C ILE A 510 0.18 11.91 -4.18
N GLY A 511 -0.84 12.70 -3.82
CA GLY A 511 -1.01 14.06 -4.35
C GLY A 511 0.22 14.94 -4.11
N MET A 512 0.74 14.98 -2.88
CA MET A 512 1.98 15.70 -2.55
C MET A 512 3.17 15.23 -3.41
N ARG A 513 3.35 13.91 -3.58
CA ARG A 513 4.40 13.32 -4.43
C ARG A 513 4.32 13.75 -5.90
N TYR A 514 3.12 14.02 -6.42
CA TYR A 514 2.87 14.55 -7.76
C TYR A 514 2.75 16.09 -7.80
N GLY A 515 3.01 16.80 -6.69
CA GLY A 515 2.98 18.27 -6.65
C GLY A 515 1.59 18.88 -6.56
N SER A 516 0.61 18.11 -6.08
CA SER A 516 -0.79 18.52 -5.94
C SER A 516 -1.07 18.78 -4.47
N VAL A 517 -1.38 20.03 -4.12
CA VAL A 517 -1.41 20.51 -2.74
C VAL A 517 -2.64 19.94 -2.01
N PRO A 518 -2.49 19.30 -0.84
CA PRO A 518 -3.61 18.66 -0.17
C PRO A 518 -4.52 19.67 0.53
N ILE A 519 -5.83 19.45 0.39
CA ILE A 519 -6.91 20.10 1.13
C ILE A 519 -7.65 18.99 1.89
N VAL A 520 -7.59 18.99 3.23
CA VAL A 520 -7.97 17.81 4.03
C VAL A 520 -8.71 18.15 5.32
N ARG A 521 -9.53 17.21 5.78
CA ARG A 521 -10.02 17.25 7.17
C ARG A 521 -8.92 16.80 8.14
N LYS A 522 -8.78 17.48 9.28
CA LYS A 522 -7.88 17.14 10.39
C LYS A 522 -8.39 15.92 11.16
N THR A 523 -8.06 14.72 10.68
CA THR A 523 -8.40 13.45 11.33
C THR A 523 -7.41 12.35 10.96
N GLY A 524 -7.14 11.43 11.87
CA GLY A 524 -6.19 10.33 11.73
C GLY A 524 -4.90 10.71 11.02
N GLY A 525 -4.49 9.93 10.01
CA GLY A 525 -3.24 10.19 9.30
C GLY A 525 -3.23 11.45 8.43
N LEU A 526 -4.38 12.05 8.12
CA LEU A 526 -4.41 13.37 7.45
C LEU A 526 -3.82 14.44 8.38
N ALA A 527 -4.14 14.39 9.67
CA ALA A 527 -3.58 15.28 10.69
C ALA A 527 -2.10 14.99 11.02
N ASP A 528 -1.60 13.79 10.70
CA ASP A 528 -0.17 13.44 10.85
C ASP A 528 0.66 13.73 9.57
N THR A 529 0.02 14.05 8.44
CA THR A 529 0.68 14.26 7.14
C THR A 529 0.50 15.66 6.55
N VAL A 530 -0.56 16.38 6.92
CA VAL A 530 -0.87 17.71 6.40
C VAL A 530 -0.92 18.75 7.53
N PHE A 531 -0.07 19.76 7.38
CA PHE A 531 0.11 20.88 8.30
C PHE A 531 -0.34 22.16 7.59
N ASP A 532 -1.15 22.98 8.25
CA ASP A 532 -1.84 24.08 7.59
C ASP A 532 -0.88 25.22 7.18
N MET A 533 -1.04 25.72 5.96
CA MET A 533 -0.32 26.88 5.41
C MET A 533 -0.41 28.15 6.27
N ASP A 534 -1.45 28.31 7.08
CA ASP A 534 -1.63 29.46 7.97
C ASP A 534 -1.19 29.19 9.43
N ASP A 535 -0.75 27.97 9.79
CA ASP A 535 -0.22 27.69 11.12
C ASP A 535 1.18 28.29 11.31
N GLN A 536 1.25 29.40 12.04
CA GLN A 536 2.48 30.13 12.31
C GLN A 536 3.38 29.46 13.36
N SER A 537 2.98 28.34 13.98
CA SER A 537 3.78 27.64 14.98
C SER A 537 4.83 26.70 14.37
N GLN A 538 4.60 26.18 13.16
CA GLN A 538 5.48 25.25 12.44
C GLN A 538 5.53 25.56 10.92
N PRO A 539 5.90 26.79 10.50
CA PRO A 539 5.88 27.23 9.10
C PRO A 539 6.82 26.41 8.19
N GLU A 540 7.86 25.79 8.75
CA GLU A 540 8.72 24.84 8.05
C GLU A 540 8.02 23.51 7.72
N MET A 541 7.00 23.10 8.48
CA MET A 541 6.20 21.89 8.24
C MET A 541 4.98 22.14 7.34
N ALA A 542 4.39 23.33 7.40
CA ALA A 542 3.23 23.76 6.60
C ALA A 542 3.27 23.32 5.12
N ASN A 543 2.28 22.53 4.67
CA ASN A 543 2.31 21.84 3.38
C ASN A 543 0.94 21.69 2.67
N GLY A 544 -0.17 22.12 3.29
CA GLY A 544 -1.51 22.05 2.70
C GLY A 544 -2.54 22.90 3.45
N PHE A 545 -3.82 22.75 3.12
CA PHE A 545 -4.91 23.49 3.75
C PHE A 545 -5.80 22.53 4.54
N VAL A 546 -6.09 22.87 5.79
CA VAL A 546 -6.73 21.97 6.76
C VAL A 546 -8.04 22.57 7.25
N PHE A 547 -9.03 21.71 7.53
CA PHE A 547 -10.25 22.08 8.25
C PHE A 547 -10.61 21.03 9.32
N GLU A 548 -11.31 21.45 10.37
CA GLU A 548 -11.59 20.57 11.52
C GLU A 548 -13.04 20.09 11.61
N GLY A 549 -14.01 20.88 11.16
CA GLY A 549 -15.42 20.49 11.19
C GLY A 549 -15.78 19.39 10.18
N ILE A 550 -17.05 18.96 10.24
CA ILE A 550 -17.69 18.06 9.26
C ILE A 550 -18.79 18.79 8.46
N ASP A 551 -18.84 20.11 8.59
CA ASP A 551 -19.79 21.02 7.97
C ASP A 551 -19.21 21.72 6.73
N GLU A 552 -20.12 22.30 5.95
CA GLU A 552 -19.84 22.97 4.67
C GLU A 552 -19.00 24.26 4.86
N GLY A 553 -19.19 24.98 5.98
CA GLY A 553 -18.44 26.21 6.27
C GLY A 553 -16.96 25.94 6.61
N SER A 554 -16.69 24.88 7.37
CA SER A 554 -15.34 24.40 7.64
C SER A 554 -14.59 24.03 6.35
N LEU A 555 -15.24 23.30 5.44
CA LEU A 555 -14.68 22.95 4.14
C LEU A 555 -14.42 24.19 3.28
N ASN A 556 -15.40 25.10 3.17
CA ASN A 556 -15.28 26.33 2.40
C ASN A 556 -14.09 27.16 2.87
N SER A 557 -13.90 27.31 4.19
CA SER A 557 -12.74 28.00 4.78
C SER A 557 -11.39 27.45 4.28
N ALA A 558 -11.25 26.14 4.06
CA ALA A 558 -10.02 25.57 3.49
C ALA A 558 -9.92 25.76 1.96
N LEU A 559 -11.03 25.60 1.23
CA LEU A 559 -11.08 25.82 -0.22
C LEU A 559 -10.78 27.28 -0.59
N ASP A 560 -11.40 28.25 0.08
CA ASP A 560 -11.26 29.69 -0.19
C ASP A 560 -9.83 30.17 0.07
N ARG A 561 -9.21 29.69 1.16
CA ARG A 561 -7.80 29.96 1.46
C ARG A 561 -6.88 29.36 0.40
N ALA A 562 -7.11 28.11 -0.01
CA ALA A 562 -6.33 27.46 -1.06
C ALA A 562 -6.46 28.18 -2.42
N PHE A 563 -7.67 28.58 -2.81
CA PHE A 563 -7.95 29.28 -4.07
C PHE A 563 -7.35 30.69 -4.06
N SER A 564 -7.52 31.44 -2.97
CA SER A 564 -6.91 32.76 -2.79
C SER A 564 -5.38 32.68 -2.84
N TYR A 565 -4.77 31.73 -2.13
CA TYR A 565 -3.32 31.53 -2.14
C TYR A 565 -2.82 31.10 -3.53
N TYR A 566 -3.52 30.19 -4.21
CA TYR A 566 -3.25 29.79 -5.60
C TYR A 566 -3.24 30.98 -6.53
N GLN A 567 -4.31 31.77 -6.55
CA GLN A 567 -4.50 32.88 -7.50
C GLN A 567 -3.57 34.06 -7.22
N THR A 568 -3.43 34.47 -5.95
CA THR A 568 -2.72 35.71 -5.58
C THR A 568 -1.20 35.55 -5.42
N LYS A 569 -0.70 34.34 -5.11
CA LYS A 569 0.73 34.11 -4.80
C LYS A 569 1.35 33.04 -5.72
N PRO A 570 1.51 33.30 -7.04
CA PRO A 570 2.02 32.32 -8.01
C PRO A 570 3.41 31.78 -7.69
N ILE A 571 4.31 32.63 -7.19
CA ILE A 571 5.72 32.27 -6.92
C ILE A 571 5.79 31.39 -5.67
N GLU A 572 4.97 31.68 -4.67
CA GLU A 572 4.88 30.93 -3.41
C GLU A 572 4.14 29.60 -3.63
N TRP A 573 3.12 29.58 -4.50
CA TRP A 573 2.50 28.32 -4.94
C TRP A 573 3.51 27.41 -5.63
N ALA A 574 4.34 27.94 -6.54
CA ALA A 574 5.38 27.16 -7.18
C ALA A 574 6.39 26.58 -6.17
N LYS A 575 6.81 27.36 -5.16
CA LYS A 575 7.64 26.88 -4.05
C LYS A 575 6.94 25.81 -3.21
N LEU A 576 5.64 25.96 -2.93
CA LEU A 576 4.84 24.98 -2.19
C LEU A 576 4.72 23.65 -2.96
N VAL A 577 4.47 23.70 -4.27
CA VAL A 577 4.48 22.52 -5.16
C VAL A 577 5.83 21.81 -5.11
N GLN A 578 6.95 22.54 -5.19
CA GLN A 578 8.29 21.95 -5.04
C GLN A 578 8.51 21.36 -3.65
N LYS A 579 8.04 22.02 -2.58
CA LYS A 579 8.13 21.55 -1.19
C LYS A 579 7.40 20.23 -1.00
N VAL A 580 6.14 20.12 -1.42
CA VAL A 580 5.34 18.88 -1.22
C VAL A 580 5.92 17.68 -1.97
N MET A 581 6.50 17.88 -3.16
CA MET A 581 7.17 16.81 -3.92
C MET A 581 8.47 16.31 -3.27
N GLN A 582 9.06 17.09 -2.36
CA GLN A 582 10.29 16.74 -1.63
C GLN A 582 10.02 16.08 -0.27
N ILE A 583 8.75 15.99 0.16
CA ILE A 583 8.41 15.32 1.43
C ILE A 583 8.59 13.81 1.27
N ASP A 584 9.51 13.23 2.05
CA ASP A 584 9.70 11.79 2.15
C ASP A 584 8.54 11.13 2.92
N ASN A 585 7.59 10.64 2.14
CA ASN A 585 6.47 9.78 2.52
C ASN A 585 6.74 8.30 2.12
N SER A 586 7.99 7.90 1.86
CA SER A 586 8.32 6.54 1.41
C SER A 586 8.23 5.50 2.55
N TRP A 587 8.02 4.24 2.17
CA TRP A 587 8.03 3.13 3.12
C TRP A 587 9.36 2.93 3.86
N ASN A 588 10.50 3.42 3.38
CA ASN A 588 11.80 3.23 4.04
C ASN A 588 11.81 3.84 5.46
N LYS A 589 11.33 5.07 5.60
CA LYS A 589 11.23 5.81 6.88
C LYS A 589 10.23 5.18 7.85
N THR A 590 9.18 4.54 7.32
CA THR A 590 8.15 3.87 8.11
C THR A 590 8.54 2.45 8.52
N ALA A 591 9.22 1.69 7.65
CA ALA A 591 9.61 0.30 7.89
C ALA A 591 10.51 0.16 9.12
N GLY A 592 11.42 1.12 9.37
CA GLY A 592 12.23 1.15 10.59
C GLY A 592 11.39 1.06 11.88
N LYS A 593 10.26 1.77 11.96
CA LYS A 593 9.36 1.70 13.13
C LYS A 593 8.65 0.35 13.27
N TYR A 594 8.33 -0.32 12.17
CA TYR A 594 7.82 -1.69 12.22
C TYR A 594 8.91 -2.67 12.68
N ILE A 595 10.15 -2.47 12.22
CA ILE A 595 11.33 -3.26 12.63
C ILE A 595 11.68 -3.04 14.11
N ASP A 596 11.50 -1.83 14.66
CA ASP A 596 11.60 -1.55 16.09
C ASP A 596 10.56 -2.37 16.90
N VAL A 597 9.29 -2.36 16.45
CA VAL A 597 8.22 -3.17 17.07
C VAL A 597 8.57 -4.66 16.99
N TYR A 598 8.95 -5.18 15.82
CA TYR A 598 9.40 -6.57 15.64
C TYR A 598 10.54 -6.93 16.61
N ASN A 599 11.56 -6.07 16.70
CA ASN A 599 12.74 -6.29 17.55
C ASN A 599 12.44 -6.23 19.05
N SER A 600 11.38 -5.51 19.46
CA SER A 600 10.93 -5.46 20.85
C SER A 600 10.21 -6.71 21.35
N ILE A 601 9.58 -7.49 20.45
CA ILE A 601 8.80 -8.69 20.81
C ILE A 601 9.47 -10.03 20.47
N ARG A 602 10.35 -10.07 19.45
CA ARG A 602 10.91 -11.31 18.89
C ARG A 602 11.66 -12.15 19.93
N VAL A 603 11.67 -13.47 19.77
CA VAL A 603 12.49 -14.36 20.61
C VAL A 603 13.94 -14.37 20.09
N ARG A 604 14.86 -13.84 20.90
CA ARG A 604 16.30 -14.07 20.73
C ARG A 604 16.67 -15.39 21.42
N TRP A 605 17.32 -16.29 20.69
CA TRP A 605 17.84 -17.58 21.15
C TRP A 605 19.37 -17.55 21.20
#